data_AF-A0A1U7GGG7-F1
#
_entry.id   AF-A0A1U7GGG7-F1
#
_cell.length_a   1.000
_cell.length_b   1.000
_cell.length_c   1.000
_cell.angle_alpha   90.00
_cell.angle_beta   90.00
_cell.angle_gamma   90.00
#
_symmetry.space_group_name_H-M   'P 1'
#
loop_
_entity.id
_entity.type
_entity.pdbx_description
1 polymer ?
#
loop_
_entity_poly.entity_id
_entity_poly.type
_entity_poly.pdbx_seq_one_letter_code
_entity_poly.pdbx_strand_id
1 'polypeptide(L)'
;MTVDGTLVGTFTVDTYEEFSVVGTSFGIAIQGGFNPSSYALPPGYEYRWIQTVATTLPAYSWQSPGGTYVDRTRVDDGSGEFILARSHTPFYNDGIVTPDGLYELPFADNPSRVEGPTAFHGTWSLSLVAVQARTDLGDFNQPEPGVTRAIYQLATFVWGFDLDAQLRAVPRTPIVQVAPDPLALAQILADDPDVATFGNNAWDIRAGLPSSPGVIPEPSSYLLAASALVAVGVPTALRRCRPRAA
;
A
#
# COMPACT_ATOMS: atom_id res chain seq x y z
N MET A 1 -12.43 -10.11 -8.11
CA MET A 1 -11.96 -8.71 -8.00
C MET A 1 -11.96 -8.08 -9.38
N THR A 2 -12.63 -6.93 -9.51
CA THR A 2 -12.73 -6.18 -10.77
C THR A 2 -12.00 -4.84 -10.66
N VAL A 3 -11.32 -4.44 -11.74
CA VAL A 3 -10.67 -3.13 -11.90
C VAL A 3 -11.16 -2.54 -13.21
N ASP A 4 -11.71 -1.32 -13.18
CA ASP A 4 -12.28 -0.66 -14.36
C ASP A 4 -13.27 -1.54 -15.15
N GLY A 5 -14.08 -2.32 -14.43
CA GLY A 5 -15.05 -3.27 -15.02
C GLY A 5 -14.45 -4.57 -15.55
N THR A 6 -13.13 -4.73 -15.55
CA THR A 6 -12.42 -5.95 -15.97
C THR A 6 -12.21 -6.88 -14.78
N LEU A 7 -12.59 -8.15 -14.91
CA LEU A 7 -12.23 -9.18 -13.93
C LEU A 7 -10.72 -9.43 -14.01
N VAL A 8 -10.00 -9.15 -12.93
CA VAL A 8 -8.54 -9.30 -12.88
C VAL A 8 -8.16 -10.63 -12.22
N GLY A 9 -8.90 -11.04 -11.19
CA GLY A 9 -8.68 -12.31 -10.51
C GLY A 9 -9.52 -12.44 -9.25
N THR A 10 -9.19 -13.40 -8.41
CA THR A 10 -9.86 -13.65 -7.13
C THR A 10 -8.86 -13.47 -6.01
N PHE A 11 -9.23 -12.63 -5.04
CA PHE A 11 -8.52 -12.52 -3.77
C PHE A 11 -9.28 -13.33 -2.73
N THR A 12 -8.56 -14.13 -1.97
CA THR A 12 -9.12 -14.99 -0.92
C THR A 12 -8.26 -14.89 0.32
N VAL A 13 -8.91 -14.97 1.48
CA VAL A 13 -8.27 -15.08 2.79
C VAL A 13 -8.70 -16.42 3.36
N ASP A 14 -7.76 -17.33 3.54
CA ASP A 14 -8.01 -18.68 4.04
C ASP A 14 -7.90 -18.73 5.56
N THR A 15 -6.86 -18.09 6.09
CA THR A 15 -6.61 -18.01 7.52
C THR A 15 -6.80 -16.56 7.94
N TYR A 16 -7.71 -16.33 8.86
CA TYR A 16 -7.80 -15.09 9.62
C TYR A 16 -8.14 -15.46 11.05
N GLU A 17 -7.16 -16.02 11.72
CA GLU A 17 -7.33 -16.62 13.03
C GLU A 17 -6.40 -15.97 14.04
N GLU A 18 -6.93 -15.76 15.25
CA GLU A 18 -6.13 -15.47 16.42
C GLU A 18 -5.35 -16.75 16.78
N PHE A 19 -4.01 -16.72 16.68
CA PHE A 19 -3.21 -17.82 17.17
C PHE A 19 -2.92 -17.57 18.65
N SER A 20 -3.46 -18.45 19.49
CA SER A 20 -2.96 -18.64 20.86
C SER A 20 -2.33 -20.01 20.94
N VAL A 21 -0.99 -20.13 20.95
CA VAL A 21 -0.37 -21.37 21.42
C VAL A 21 1.01 -21.14 22.06
N VAL A 22 1.09 -21.49 23.36
CA VAL A 22 2.25 -21.82 24.22
C VAL A 22 3.64 -21.29 23.79
N GLY A 23 4.15 -20.24 24.47
CA GLY A 23 5.53 -19.76 24.33
C GLY A 23 5.64 -18.23 24.14
N THR A 24 6.64 -17.79 23.36
CA THR A 24 6.98 -16.37 23.06
C THR A 24 6.40 -15.84 21.74
N SER A 25 5.52 -16.57 21.06
CA SER A 25 4.97 -16.18 19.76
C SER A 25 3.48 -15.85 19.91
N PHE A 26 3.13 -14.58 19.74
CA PHE A 26 1.76 -14.06 19.91
C PHE A 26 1.33 -13.30 18.67
N GLY A 27 0.21 -13.64 18.01
CA GLY A 27 -0.25 -12.85 16.86
C GLY A 27 -1.48 -13.40 16.13
N ILE A 28 -2.04 -12.57 15.26
CA ILE A 28 -3.04 -12.94 14.26
C ILE A 28 -2.27 -13.54 13.09
N ALA A 29 -2.55 -14.75 12.62
CA ALA A 29 -2.07 -15.09 11.28
C ALA A 29 -3.18 -14.79 10.29
N ILE A 30 -2.82 -13.96 9.33
CA ILE A 30 -3.61 -13.74 8.13
C ILE A 30 -2.88 -14.44 7.00
N GLN A 31 -3.57 -15.29 6.25
CA GLN A 31 -3.03 -15.99 5.10
C GLN A 31 -4.07 -16.04 4.00
N GLY A 32 -3.59 -15.96 2.78
CA GLY A 32 -4.43 -16.04 1.62
C GLY A 32 -3.63 -15.79 0.37
N GLY A 33 -4.28 -15.23 -0.65
CA GLY A 33 -3.57 -14.91 -1.87
C GLY A 33 -4.48 -14.41 -2.96
N PHE A 34 -3.86 -14.25 -4.11
CA PHE A 34 -4.48 -13.84 -5.33
C PHE A 34 -4.23 -14.86 -6.43
N ASN A 35 -5.31 -15.22 -7.13
CA ASN A 35 -5.28 -16.03 -8.34
C ASN A 35 -5.78 -15.17 -9.50
N PRO A 36 -4.93 -14.84 -10.49
CA PRO A 36 -5.34 -14.19 -11.72
C PRO A 36 -6.51 -14.92 -12.41
N SER A 37 -7.37 -14.15 -13.06
CA SER A 37 -8.42 -14.67 -13.93
C SER A 37 -7.88 -14.87 -15.36
N SER A 38 -8.77 -14.89 -16.36
CA SER A 38 -8.39 -14.87 -17.77
C SER A 38 -7.72 -13.55 -18.22
N TYR A 39 -7.71 -12.50 -17.40
CA TYR A 39 -6.98 -11.28 -17.70
C TYR A 39 -5.47 -11.51 -17.57
N ALA A 40 -4.79 -11.55 -18.71
CA ALA A 40 -3.33 -11.58 -18.77
C ALA A 40 -2.78 -10.15 -18.70
N LEU A 41 -1.82 -9.93 -17.80
CA LEU A 41 -1.04 -8.70 -17.81
C LEU A 41 -0.32 -8.55 -19.16
N PRO A 42 -0.11 -7.31 -19.65
CA PRO A 42 0.73 -7.09 -20.81
C PRO A 42 2.14 -7.69 -20.61
N PRO A 43 2.82 -8.10 -21.69
CA PRO A 43 4.19 -8.60 -21.59
C PRO A 43 5.09 -7.62 -20.83
N GLY A 44 5.89 -8.15 -19.90
CA GLY A 44 6.76 -7.34 -19.05
C GLY A 44 6.06 -6.73 -17.84
N TYR A 45 4.90 -7.24 -17.41
CA TYR A 45 4.31 -6.88 -16.12
C TYR A 45 4.06 -8.12 -15.27
N GLU A 46 4.21 -8.00 -13.95
CA GLU A 46 3.88 -9.06 -13.00
C GLU A 46 3.08 -8.54 -11.81
N TYR A 47 2.24 -9.40 -11.25
CA TYR A 47 1.55 -9.09 -9.99
C TYR A 47 2.52 -9.16 -8.81
N ARG A 48 2.40 -8.19 -7.90
CA ARG A 48 3.12 -8.14 -6.63
C ARG A 48 2.20 -7.61 -5.54
N TRP A 49 2.58 -7.89 -4.30
CA TRP A 49 1.98 -7.30 -3.12
C TRP A 49 2.85 -6.14 -2.64
N ILE A 50 2.25 -5.05 -2.17
CA ILE A 50 2.91 -4.07 -1.30
C ILE A 50 2.08 -4.01 -0.02
N GLN A 51 2.72 -4.27 1.12
CA GLN A 51 2.07 -4.14 2.41
C GLN A 51 2.55 -2.87 3.11
N THR A 52 1.63 -2.14 3.72
CA THR A 52 1.93 -0.99 4.58
C THR A 52 1.28 -1.16 5.94
N VAL A 53 1.91 -0.61 6.97
CA VAL A 53 1.43 -0.61 8.35
C VAL A 53 1.40 0.80 8.89
N ALA A 54 0.28 1.18 9.51
CA ALA A 54 0.13 2.41 10.27
C ALA A 54 -0.19 2.03 11.73
N THR A 55 0.53 2.60 12.68
CA THR A 55 0.30 2.35 14.12
C THR A 55 0.22 3.64 14.90
N THR A 56 -0.58 3.63 15.95
CA THR A 56 -0.71 4.79 16.85
C THR A 56 0.49 5.03 17.73
N LEU A 57 1.27 3.99 18.00
CA LEU A 57 2.59 4.04 18.61
C LEU A 57 3.57 3.28 17.70
N PRO A 58 4.85 3.68 17.61
CA PRO A 58 5.85 2.94 16.84
C PRO A 58 5.90 1.45 17.23
N ALA A 59 5.80 0.55 16.25
CA ALA A 59 6.01 -0.89 16.46
C ALA A 59 7.49 -1.28 16.45
N TYR A 60 8.34 -0.38 15.95
CA TYR A 60 9.79 -0.47 15.95
C TYR A 60 10.40 0.90 16.23
N SER A 61 11.59 0.94 16.83
CA SER A 61 12.31 2.16 17.23
C SER A 61 12.59 3.15 16.11
N TRP A 62 12.67 2.67 14.86
CA TRP A 62 12.87 3.50 13.67
C TRP A 62 11.60 4.16 13.14
N GLN A 63 10.43 3.72 13.61
CA GLN A 63 9.16 4.30 13.21
C GLN A 63 8.86 5.55 14.04
N SER A 64 8.32 6.56 13.37
CA SER A 64 7.74 7.73 14.04
C SER A 64 6.29 7.45 14.45
N PRO A 65 5.81 8.02 15.56
CA PRO A 65 4.41 7.87 15.97
C PRO A 65 3.45 8.40 14.90
N GLY A 66 2.41 7.61 14.58
CA GLY A 66 1.38 8.00 13.59
C GLY A 66 1.82 7.94 12.13
N GLY A 67 3.03 7.44 11.85
CA GLY A 67 3.50 7.21 10.49
C GLY A 67 2.91 5.95 9.85
N THR A 68 2.90 5.92 8.52
CA THR A 68 2.61 4.73 7.72
C THR A 68 3.88 4.29 7.01
N TYR A 69 4.22 3.01 7.10
CA TYR A 69 5.48 2.47 6.60
C TYR A 69 5.27 1.25 5.72
N VAL A 70 6.15 1.04 4.74
CA VAL A 70 6.20 -0.21 4.01
C VAL A 70 6.64 -1.32 4.96
N ASP A 71 5.86 -2.38 4.97
CA ASP A 71 6.05 -3.52 5.82
C ASP A 71 6.99 -4.54 5.18
N ARG A 72 8.15 -4.77 5.81
CA ARG A 72 9.21 -5.68 5.35
C ARG A 72 10.21 -5.99 6.44
N THR A 73 10.99 -7.04 6.21
CA THR A 73 12.19 -7.31 7.01
C THR A 73 13.25 -6.25 6.73
N ARG A 74 13.65 -5.56 7.79
CA ARG A 74 14.65 -4.51 7.77
C ARG A 74 15.94 -4.97 8.44
N VAL A 75 17.08 -4.44 7.99
CA VAL A 75 18.41 -4.70 8.57
C VAL A 75 19.10 -3.37 8.85
N ASP A 76 19.83 -3.33 9.96
CA ASP A 76 20.77 -2.25 10.25
C ASP A 76 21.99 -2.43 9.34
N ASP A 77 22.40 -1.36 8.65
CA ASP A 77 23.58 -1.36 7.80
C ASP A 77 24.89 -1.16 8.59
N GLY A 78 24.79 -1.07 9.92
CA GLY A 78 25.89 -0.88 10.86
C GLY A 78 26.24 0.59 11.10
N SER A 79 25.58 1.53 10.41
CA SER A 79 25.76 2.97 10.64
C SER A 79 24.90 3.49 11.79
N GLY A 80 23.83 2.78 12.17
CA GLY A 80 22.82 3.25 13.12
C GLY A 80 21.99 4.44 12.63
N GLU A 81 22.29 4.98 11.44
CA GLU A 81 21.58 6.09 10.81
C GLU A 81 20.62 5.62 9.72
N PHE A 82 20.86 4.43 9.14
CA PHE A 82 20.06 3.89 8.05
C PHE A 82 19.59 2.47 8.34
N ILE A 83 18.28 2.26 8.17
CA ILE A 83 17.68 0.93 8.22
C ILE A 83 17.11 0.61 6.85
N LEU A 84 17.72 -0.38 6.19
CA LEU A 84 17.43 -0.75 4.82
C LEU A 84 16.52 -1.97 4.76
N ALA A 85 15.72 -2.06 3.70
CA ALA A 85 15.02 -3.29 3.36
C ALA A 85 16.04 -4.39 3.05
N ARG A 86 15.89 -5.58 3.65
CA ARG A 86 16.80 -6.72 3.40
C ARG A 86 16.96 -7.06 1.91
N SER A 87 15.92 -6.87 1.12
CA SER A 87 15.85 -7.21 -0.30
C SER A 87 15.85 -6.01 -1.23
N HIS A 88 15.97 -4.80 -0.71
CA HIS A 88 15.96 -3.58 -1.51
C HIS A 88 14.72 -3.44 -2.44
N THR A 89 13.52 -3.84 -1.99
CA THR A 89 12.30 -3.72 -2.78
C THR A 89 11.06 -3.43 -1.94
N PRO A 90 10.01 -2.76 -2.47
CA PRO A 90 8.82 -2.46 -1.69
C PRO A 90 7.86 -3.65 -1.68
N PHE A 91 8.19 -4.71 -2.43
CA PHE A 91 7.31 -5.85 -2.62
C PHE A 91 7.36 -6.80 -1.44
N TYR A 92 6.16 -7.21 -1.07
CA TYR A 92 5.90 -8.15 -0.01
C TYR A 92 6.18 -9.58 -0.53
N ASN A 93 7.23 -10.19 0.01
CA ASN A 93 7.56 -11.64 0.03
C ASN A 93 9.02 -11.92 0.43
N ASP A 94 9.87 -10.91 0.62
CA ASP A 94 11.31 -11.13 0.86
C ASP A 94 11.72 -11.52 2.28
N GLY A 95 10.81 -12.09 3.06
CA GLY A 95 11.13 -12.46 4.44
C GLY A 95 10.02 -13.12 5.23
N ILE A 96 8.87 -13.40 4.61
CA ILE A 96 7.77 -14.08 5.28
C ILE A 96 7.53 -15.43 4.60
N VAL A 97 7.38 -16.47 5.41
CA VAL A 97 7.03 -17.81 4.94
C VAL A 97 5.60 -17.76 4.40
N THR A 98 5.48 -17.78 3.08
CA THR A 98 4.19 -17.96 2.41
C THR A 98 3.74 -19.42 2.49
N PRO A 99 2.44 -19.72 2.68
CA PRO A 99 1.92 -21.07 2.55
C PRO A 99 2.06 -21.55 1.10
N ASP A 100 2.59 -22.74 0.90
CA ASP A 100 2.86 -23.27 -0.44
C ASP A 100 1.59 -23.75 -1.16
N GLY A 101 1.50 -23.43 -2.47
CA GLY A 101 0.79 -24.23 -3.46
C GLY A 101 -0.71 -23.96 -3.70
N LEU A 102 -1.33 -23.03 -2.97
CA LEU A 102 -2.76 -22.71 -3.12
C LEU A 102 -3.04 -21.48 -4.00
N TYR A 103 -2.09 -20.55 -4.10
CA TYR A 103 -2.23 -19.28 -4.79
C TYR A 103 -1.07 -19.02 -5.74
N GLU A 104 -1.34 -18.38 -6.87
CA GLU A 104 -0.30 -17.88 -7.77
C GLU A 104 0.49 -16.74 -7.11
N LEU A 105 -0.17 -15.88 -6.32
CA LEU A 105 0.47 -14.85 -5.52
C LEU A 105 -0.02 -14.94 -4.05
N PRO A 106 0.61 -15.81 -3.24
CA PRO A 106 0.24 -15.97 -1.83
C PRO A 106 0.68 -14.77 -0.99
N PHE A 107 0.03 -14.60 0.16
CA PHE A 107 0.48 -13.72 1.22
C PHE A 107 0.26 -14.40 2.58
N ALA A 108 1.11 -14.07 3.55
CA ALA A 108 0.93 -14.48 4.93
C ALA A 108 1.61 -13.48 5.86
N ASP A 109 0.90 -12.97 6.85
CA ASP A 109 1.48 -12.03 7.80
C ASP A 109 1.16 -12.42 9.24
N ASN A 110 2.06 -12.03 10.13
CA ASN A 110 1.96 -12.22 11.57
C ASN A 110 2.42 -10.92 12.28
N PRO A 111 1.52 -10.16 12.92
CA PRO A 111 1.76 -8.83 13.51
C PRO A 111 2.72 -8.83 14.70
N SER A 112 3.25 -9.98 15.11
CA SER A 112 4.05 -10.14 16.33
C SER A 112 5.39 -9.39 16.21
N ARG A 113 5.43 -8.10 16.53
CA ARG A 113 6.60 -7.25 16.30
C ARG A 113 7.02 -6.54 17.57
N VAL A 114 8.34 -6.43 17.70
CA VAL A 114 9.03 -6.19 18.96
C VAL A 114 9.27 -4.70 19.17
N GLU A 115 8.52 -4.09 20.08
CA GLU A 115 9.02 -3.14 21.10
C GLU A 115 7.91 -2.66 22.06
N GLY A 116 8.19 -2.75 23.38
CA GLY A 116 7.48 -2.04 24.46
C GLY A 116 6.21 -2.69 25.02
N PRO A 117 6.03 -2.83 26.35
CA PRO A 117 4.87 -3.47 26.99
C PRO A 117 3.57 -2.64 26.95
N THR A 118 3.39 -1.78 25.96
CA THR A 118 2.24 -0.87 25.89
C THR A 118 1.32 -1.30 24.77
N ALA A 119 0.05 -1.51 25.10
CA ALA A 119 -0.96 -1.80 24.10
C ALA A 119 -1.02 -0.68 23.05
N PHE A 120 -1.10 -1.05 21.77
CA PHE A 120 -1.29 -0.12 20.67
C PHE A 120 -2.23 -0.69 19.64
N HIS A 121 -2.73 0.17 18.76
CA HIS A 121 -3.57 -0.26 17.64
C HIS A 121 -2.97 0.24 16.32
N GLY A 122 -3.23 -0.53 15.28
CA GLY A 122 -2.75 -0.24 13.94
C GLY A 122 -3.70 -0.71 12.87
N THR A 123 -3.34 -0.37 11.64
CA THR A 123 -4.04 -0.75 10.43
C THR A 123 -3.01 -1.24 9.42
N TRP A 124 -3.27 -2.40 8.88
CA TRP A 124 -2.53 -2.92 7.74
C TRP A 124 -3.29 -2.70 6.46
N SER A 125 -2.53 -2.45 5.40
CA SER A 125 -3.05 -2.36 4.05
C SER A 125 -2.20 -3.25 3.14
N LEU A 126 -2.83 -4.17 2.43
CA LEU A 126 -2.21 -5.01 1.42
C LEU A 126 -2.70 -4.56 0.05
N SER A 127 -1.81 -3.97 -0.74
CA SER A 127 -2.12 -3.49 -2.08
C SER A 127 -1.67 -4.49 -3.14
N LEU A 128 -2.61 -4.96 -3.97
CA LEU A 128 -2.29 -5.71 -5.18
C LEU A 128 -1.84 -4.72 -6.23
N VAL A 129 -0.65 -4.96 -6.80
CA VAL A 129 -0.09 -4.10 -7.84
C VAL A 129 0.33 -4.90 -9.06
N ALA A 130 0.32 -4.28 -10.23
CA ALA A 130 1.02 -4.75 -11.42
C ALA A 130 2.26 -3.89 -11.66
N VAL A 131 3.43 -4.53 -11.74
CA VAL A 131 4.73 -3.85 -11.78
C VAL A 131 5.36 -4.11 -13.13
N GLN A 132 5.86 -3.07 -13.78
CA GLN A 132 6.61 -3.19 -15.02
C GLN A 132 7.98 -3.83 -14.74
N ALA A 133 8.38 -4.87 -15.46
CA ALA A 133 9.68 -5.52 -15.40
C ALA A 133 10.85 -4.56 -15.68
N ARG A 134 12.06 -4.94 -15.25
CA ARG A 134 13.29 -4.28 -15.68
C ARG A 134 13.53 -4.50 -17.17
N THR A 135 14.27 -3.58 -17.79
CA THR A 135 14.64 -3.71 -19.20
C THR A 135 15.81 -4.68 -19.44
N ASP A 136 16.62 -4.93 -18.41
CA ASP A 136 17.72 -5.89 -18.40
C ASP A 136 17.32 -7.20 -17.67
N LEU A 137 18.11 -8.27 -17.87
CA LEU A 137 17.92 -9.58 -17.21
C LEU A 137 18.23 -9.55 -15.69
N GLY A 138 18.12 -8.39 -15.04
CA GLY A 138 18.34 -8.22 -13.61
C GLY A 138 17.18 -8.71 -12.76
N ASP A 139 17.36 -8.69 -11.43
CA ASP A 139 16.32 -9.08 -10.49
C ASP A 139 15.09 -8.17 -10.61
N PHE A 140 13.92 -8.75 -10.95
CA PHE A 140 12.66 -8.04 -11.18
C PHE A 140 12.30 -7.08 -10.04
N ASN A 141 12.64 -7.44 -8.80
CA ASN A 141 12.26 -6.70 -7.60
C ASN A 141 13.10 -5.43 -7.37
N GLN A 142 14.26 -5.28 -8.02
CA GLN A 142 15.16 -4.16 -7.79
C GLN A 142 14.80 -2.90 -8.61
N PRO A 143 14.95 -1.69 -8.06
CA PRO A 143 14.89 -0.47 -8.86
C PRO A 143 15.96 -0.48 -9.96
N GLU A 144 15.64 0.10 -11.13
CA GLU A 144 16.58 0.23 -12.24
C GLU A 144 17.26 1.61 -12.15
N PRO A 145 18.59 1.70 -11.92
CA PRO A 145 19.23 2.99 -11.73
C PRO A 145 19.03 3.94 -12.92
N GLY A 146 18.50 5.13 -12.64
CA GLY A 146 18.25 6.15 -13.68
C GLY A 146 16.99 5.92 -14.52
N VAL A 147 16.18 4.90 -14.20
CA VAL A 147 14.92 4.61 -14.90
C VAL A 147 13.79 4.50 -13.90
N THR A 148 12.70 5.22 -14.16
CA THR A 148 11.46 5.11 -13.37
C THR A 148 10.58 4.00 -13.93
N ARG A 149 10.19 3.04 -13.09
CA ARG A 149 9.31 1.91 -13.46
C ARG A 149 7.88 2.15 -12.98
N ALA A 150 6.89 1.78 -13.80
CA ALA A 150 5.49 1.94 -13.44
C ALA A 150 5.00 0.84 -12.46
N ILE A 151 4.28 1.25 -11.42
CA ILE A 151 3.50 0.39 -10.53
C ILE A 151 2.03 0.80 -10.65
N TYR A 152 1.18 -0.12 -11.10
CA TYR A 152 -0.26 0.09 -11.19
C TYR A 152 -0.93 -0.52 -9.96
N GLN A 153 -1.48 0.32 -9.08
CA GLN A 153 -2.23 -0.13 -7.92
C GLN A 153 -3.64 -0.54 -8.33
N LEU A 154 -3.94 -1.83 -8.15
CA LEU A 154 -5.16 -2.46 -8.66
C LEU A 154 -6.26 -2.52 -7.59
N ALA A 155 -5.89 -2.84 -6.36
CA ALA A 155 -6.78 -2.89 -5.22
C ALA A 155 -6.01 -2.81 -3.91
N THR A 156 -6.70 -2.41 -2.85
CA THR A 156 -6.14 -2.39 -1.49
C THR A 156 -7.10 -3.09 -0.53
N PHE A 157 -6.56 -3.96 0.30
CA PHE A 157 -7.28 -4.67 1.35
C PHE A 157 -6.79 -4.18 2.70
N VAL A 158 -7.71 -3.75 3.57
CA VAL A 158 -7.38 -3.09 4.84
C VAL A 158 -7.96 -3.87 6.01
N TRP A 159 -7.18 -4.03 7.07
CA TRP A 159 -7.65 -4.60 8.33
C TRP A 159 -6.96 -3.97 9.54
N GLY A 160 -7.75 -3.74 10.59
CA GLY A 160 -7.28 -3.20 11.87
C GLY A 160 -6.91 -4.29 12.86
N PHE A 161 -5.96 -3.97 13.73
CA PHE A 161 -5.50 -4.84 14.81
C PHE A 161 -5.17 -4.04 16.07
N ASP A 162 -5.22 -4.72 17.21
CA ASP A 162 -4.63 -4.28 18.48
C ASP A 162 -3.49 -5.19 18.86
N LEU A 163 -2.46 -4.67 19.52
CA LEU A 163 -1.62 -5.48 20.40
C LEU A 163 -2.03 -5.20 21.86
N ASP A 164 -2.32 -6.24 22.63
CA ASP A 164 -2.59 -6.12 24.06
C ASP A 164 -1.29 -5.95 24.88
N ALA A 165 -1.40 -5.83 26.20
CA ALA A 165 -0.25 -5.69 27.10
C ALA A 165 0.69 -6.93 27.11
N GLN A 166 0.27 -8.04 26.52
CA GLN A 166 1.05 -9.26 26.32
C GLN A 166 1.57 -9.36 24.87
N LEU A 167 1.46 -8.29 24.08
CA LEU A 167 1.81 -8.23 22.65
C LEU A 167 1.00 -9.21 21.80
N ARG A 168 -0.19 -9.62 22.26
CA ARG A 168 -1.09 -10.45 21.47
C ARG A 168 -1.89 -9.58 20.54
N ALA A 169 -1.84 -9.94 19.26
CA ALA A 169 -2.65 -9.25 18.29
C ALA A 169 -4.11 -9.69 18.36
N VAL A 170 -5.04 -8.75 18.44
CA VAL A 170 -6.47 -8.98 18.43
C VAL A 170 -7.08 -8.33 17.18
N PRO A 171 -7.78 -9.08 16.32
CA PRO A 171 -8.36 -8.52 15.12
C PRO A 171 -9.52 -7.57 15.49
N ARG A 172 -9.46 -6.32 15.02
CA ARG A 172 -10.47 -5.29 15.32
C ARG A 172 -11.56 -5.19 14.26
N THR A 173 -11.25 -5.55 13.02
CA THR A 173 -12.17 -5.38 11.88
C THR A 173 -12.03 -6.52 10.89
N PRO A 174 -13.11 -6.94 10.21
CA PRO A 174 -12.98 -7.79 9.04
C PRO A 174 -12.13 -7.10 7.97
N ILE A 175 -11.55 -7.89 7.07
CA ILE A 175 -10.78 -7.38 5.94
C ILE A 175 -11.75 -6.73 4.95
N VAL A 176 -11.48 -5.46 4.63
CA VAL A 176 -12.30 -4.67 3.70
C VAL A 176 -11.48 -4.30 2.47
N GLN A 177 -12.03 -4.52 1.28
CA GLN A 177 -11.46 -3.95 0.07
C GLN A 177 -11.84 -2.47 -0.03
N VAL A 178 -10.85 -1.61 -0.23
CA VAL A 178 -11.01 -0.17 -0.47
C VAL A 178 -10.51 0.20 -1.86
N ALA A 179 -10.89 1.39 -2.33
CA ALA A 179 -10.39 1.91 -3.59
C ALA A 179 -8.86 2.13 -3.52
N PRO A 180 -8.11 1.86 -4.60
CA PRO A 180 -6.69 2.19 -4.66
C PRO A 180 -6.47 3.70 -4.53
N ASP A 181 -5.40 4.09 -3.85
CA ASP A 181 -4.96 5.49 -3.70
C ASP A 181 -3.47 5.58 -4.06
N PRO A 182 -3.15 5.74 -5.35
CA PRO A 182 -1.76 5.73 -5.83
C PRO A 182 -0.96 6.92 -5.29
N LEU A 183 -1.63 8.06 -5.01
CA LEU A 183 -0.99 9.24 -4.46
C LEU A 183 -0.56 8.99 -3.01
N ALA A 184 -1.44 8.39 -2.19
CA ALA A 184 -1.09 8.01 -0.82
C ALA A 184 0.04 6.97 -0.82
N LEU A 185 -0.02 5.97 -1.69
CA LEU A 185 1.05 4.96 -1.78
C LEU A 185 2.38 5.57 -2.23
N ALA A 186 2.38 6.45 -3.24
CA ALA A 186 3.59 7.18 -3.65
C ALA A 186 4.18 7.99 -2.50
N GLN A 187 3.34 8.69 -1.73
CA GLN A 187 3.78 9.46 -0.56
C GLN A 187 4.39 8.55 0.52
N ILE A 188 3.79 7.38 0.80
CA ILE A 188 4.34 6.41 1.76
C ILE A 188 5.72 5.91 1.30
N LEU A 189 5.91 5.63 0.01
CA LEU A 189 7.22 5.23 -0.52
C LEU A 189 8.25 6.37 -0.44
N ALA A 190 7.82 7.61 -0.70
CA ALA A 190 8.65 8.80 -0.61
C ALA A 190 9.16 9.08 0.81
N ASP A 191 8.27 8.89 1.80
CA ASP A 191 8.53 9.16 3.21
C ASP A 191 9.20 7.97 3.92
N ASP A 192 9.42 6.86 3.21
CA ASP A 192 10.10 5.70 3.78
C ASP A 192 11.57 6.03 4.06
N PRO A 193 12.10 5.71 5.26
CA PRO A 193 13.47 6.07 5.64
C PRO A 193 14.56 5.44 4.74
N ASP A 194 14.23 4.43 3.94
CA ASP A 194 15.13 3.83 2.96
C ASP A 194 14.96 4.50 1.56
N VAL A 195 15.32 5.79 1.50
CA VAL A 195 15.15 6.63 0.30
C VAL A 195 15.99 6.12 -0.88
N ALA A 196 17.12 5.46 -0.63
CA ALA A 196 17.96 4.91 -1.70
C ALA A 196 17.27 3.74 -2.44
N THR A 197 16.41 3.02 -1.74
CA THR A 197 15.68 1.87 -2.29
C THR A 197 14.29 2.25 -2.80
N PHE A 198 13.63 3.25 -2.20
CA PHE A 198 12.23 3.62 -2.47
C PHE A 198 12.02 5.04 -2.96
N GLY A 199 13.09 5.82 -3.11
CA GLY A 199 13.00 7.22 -3.50
C GLY A 199 12.19 7.40 -4.77
N ASN A 200 11.36 8.45 -4.77
CA ASN A 200 10.40 8.85 -5.81
C ASN A 200 10.87 8.81 -7.27
N ASN A 201 12.16 8.65 -7.53
CA ASN A 201 12.72 8.58 -8.87
C ASN A 201 12.73 7.15 -9.45
N ALA A 202 12.59 6.12 -8.62
CA ALA A 202 12.65 4.73 -9.06
C ALA A 202 11.28 4.16 -9.49
N TRP A 203 10.19 4.71 -8.94
CA TRP A 203 8.84 4.16 -9.12
C TRP A 203 7.82 5.27 -9.45
N ASP A 204 6.96 5.00 -10.44
CA ASP A 204 5.82 5.85 -10.81
C ASP A 204 4.53 5.09 -10.49
N ILE A 205 3.78 5.55 -9.47
CA ILE A 205 2.59 4.88 -8.98
C ILE A 205 1.34 5.41 -9.69
N ARG A 206 0.58 4.51 -10.31
CA ARG A 206 -0.60 4.81 -11.13
C ARG A 206 -1.80 4.01 -10.65
N ALA A 207 -3.00 4.49 -10.96
CA ALA A 207 -4.23 3.71 -10.82
C ALA A 207 -4.60 3.01 -12.13
N GLY A 208 -5.46 1.98 -12.03
CA GLY A 208 -6.04 1.28 -13.18
C GLY A 208 -5.15 0.17 -13.71
N LEU A 209 -5.47 -0.33 -14.91
CA LEU A 209 -4.73 -1.41 -15.56
C LEU A 209 -3.58 -0.90 -16.44
N PRO A 210 -2.44 -1.62 -16.50
CA PRO A 210 -1.40 -1.30 -17.47
C PRO A 210 -1.95 -1.49 -18.90
N SER A 211 -1.82 -0.48 -19.73
CA SER A 211 -2.01 -0.62 -21.18
C SER A 211 -0.79 -1.33 -21.79
N SER A 212 -1.00 -2.11 -22.85
CA SER A 212 0.08 -2.74 -23.63
C SER A 212 1.20 -1.74 -23.94
N PRO A 213 2.49 -2.13 -23.92
CA PRO A 213 3.61 -1.20 -24.13
C PRO A 213 3.56 -0.70 -25.57
N GLY A 214 2.89 0.43 -25.76
CA GLY A 214 2.64 1.00 -27.06
C GLY A 214 2.31 2.47 -26.99
N VAL A 215 1.61 2.93 -25.95
CA VAL A 215 1.39 4.35 -25.70
C VAL A 215 1.19 4.53 -24.20
N ILE A 216 2.22 4.99 -23.48
CA ILE A 216 1.95 5.82 -22.31
C ILE A 216 1.30 7.07 -22.92
N PRO A 217 0.02 7.38 -22.66
CA PRO A 217 -0.43 8.72 -22.98
C PRO A 217 0.43 9.61 -22.09
N GLU A 218 1.38 10.34 -22.69
CA GLU A 218 1.91 11.54 -22.07
C GLU A 218 0.71 12.33 -21.54
N PRO A 219 0.79 12.96 -20.35
CA PRO A 219 -0.27 13.83 -19.86
C PRO A 219 -0.38 15.05 -20.78
N SER A 220 -0.98 14.85 -21.94
CA SER A 220 -1.26 15.85 -22.93
C SER A 220 -2.64 16.40 -22.62
N SER A 221 -2.66 17.42 -21.76
CA SER A 221 -3.45 18.62 -22.02
C SER A 221 -4.99 18.48 -22.03
N TYR A 222 -5.60 17.54 -21.31
CA TYR A 222 -7.08 17.36 -21.33
C TYR A 222 -7.89 17.97 -20.18
N LEU A 223 -7.31 18.79 -19.29
CA LEU A 223 -8.10 19.48 -18.25
C LEU A 223 -7.81 20.99 -18.09
N LEU A 224 -7.33 21.65 -19.15
CA LEU A 224 -7.37 23.12 -19.25
C LEU A 224 -8.07 23.56 -20.53
N ALA A 225 -9.30 23.08 -20.75
CA ALA A 225 -10.27 23.78 -21.59
C ALA A 225 -11.70 23.34 -21.23
N ALA A 226 -12.56 24.33 -21.02
CA ALA A 226 -14.01 24.25 -20.75
C ALA A 226 -14.39 23.67 -19.37
N SER A 227 -14.66 24.49 -18.35
CA SER A 227 -15.80 25.41 -18.39
C SER A 227 -15.61 26.57 -17.41
N ALA A 228 -15.34 27.76 -17.96
CA ALA A 228 -15.75 29.00 -17.33
C ALA A 228 -17.23 29.25 -17.65
N LEU A 229 -17.95 29.81 -16.67
CA LEU A 229 -19.32 30.35 -16.70
C LEU A 229 -20.47 29.33 -16.62
N VAL A 230 -21.02 29.13 -15.40
CA VAL A 230 -22.24 29.84 -14.98
C VAL A 230 -22.20 30.05 -13.46
N ALA A 231 -22.27 31.31 -13.05
CA ALA A 231 -22.53 31.73 -11.69
C ALA A 231 -24.02 31.59 -11.36
N VAL A 232 -24.36 30.95 -10.23
CA VAL A 232 -25.57 31.22 -9.42
C VAL A 232 -25.14 30.91 -7.97
N GLY A 233 -24.83 31.89 -7.11
CA GLY A 233 -25.81 32.80 -6.55
C GLY A 233 -26.23 32.28 -5.16
N VAL A 234 -25.36 32.42 -4.17
CA VAL A 234 -25.69 32.21 -2.74
C VAL A 234 -26.56 33.39 -2.29
N PRO A 235 -27.81 33.19 -1.82
CA PRO A 235 -28.57 34.28 -1.24
C PRO A 235 -28.27 34.36 0.26
N THR A 236 -27.31 35.19 0.66
CA THR A 236 -27.24 35.66 2.05
C THR A 236 -28.10 36.91 2.16
N ALA A 237 -29.31 36.72 2.69
CA ALA A 237 -30.19 37.79 3.11
C ALA A 237 -29.54 38.60 4.24
N LEU A 238 -29.19 39.86 3.99
CA LEU A 238 -29.04 40.86 5.04
C LEU A 238 -30.05 41.99 4.79
N ARG A 239 -31.07 41.98 5.65
CA ARG A 239 -32.21 42.87 5.68
C ARG A 239 -31.74 44.26 6.14
N ARG A 240 -32.18 45.27 5.40
CA ARG A 240 -32.06 46.71 5.67
C ARG A 240 -32.58 47.11 7.05
N CYS A 241 -31.92 48.09 7.67
CA CYS A 241 -32.60 49.14 8.44
C CYS A 241 -32.14 50.53 7.97
N ARG A 242 -33.14 51.38 7.74
CA ARG A 242 -33.16 52.77 7.23
C ARG A 242 -32.63 53.75 8.31
N PRO A 243 -32.25 55.01 7.98
CA PRO A 243 -33.26 56.05 7.74
C PRO A 243 -32.90 57.09 6.66
N ARG A 244 -33.92 57.73 6.07
CA ARG A 244 -33.78 59.08 5.52
C ARG A 244 -35.01 59.90 5.87
N ALA A 245 -34.73 61.08 6.41
CA ALA A 245 -35.63 62.11 6.90
C ALA A 245 -36.51 62.72 5.79
N ALA A 246 -37.62 63.31 6.22
CA ALA A 246 -38.14 64.56 5.69
C ALA A 246 -37.62 65.70 6.56
#